data_AF-X1DBY1-F1
#
_entry.id   AF-X1DBY1-F1
#
_cell.length_a   1.000
_cell.length_b   1.000
_cell.length_c   1.000
_cell.angle_alpha   90.00
_cell.angle_beta   90.00
_cell.angle_gamma   90.00
#
_symmetry.space_group_name_H-M   'P 1'
#
loop_
_entity.id
_entity.type
_entity.pdbx_description
1 polymer ?
#
loop_
_entity_poly.entity_id
_entity_poly.type
_entity_poly.pdbx_seq_one_letter_code
_entity_poly.pdbx_strand_id
1 'polypeptide(L)'
;GMSADKLIFPNNTLRDIIENYAREAGVRNLEKRIAAIARKAALKILEGARPPIEVTQEDLDDYLGKPLFETEKAIKGVGVITGLAWTAMGGTTLSVEAICIHNYTRGFKLTGQLGDVMKESAEIAYNYIMS
;
A
#
# COMPACT_ATOMS: atom_id res chain seq x y z
N GLY A 1 -9.27 -29.80 -3.39
CA GLY A 1 -8.57 -28.70 -2.70
C GLY A 1 -7.42 -29.27 -1.91
N MET A 2 -6.32 -28.52 -1.76
CA MET A 2 -5.17 -28.93 -0.95
C MET A 2 -5.54 -28.83 0.54
N SER A 3 -5.16 -29.82 1.33
CA SER A 3 -5.42 -29.84 2.78
C SER A 3 -4.50 -28.84 3.50
N ALA A 4 -4.98 -28.24 4.59
CA ALA A 4 -4.30 -27.17 5.33
C ALA A 4 -2.95 -27.58 5.92
N ASP A 5 -2.75 -28.87 6.18
CA ASP A 5 -1.52 -29.48 6.66
C ASP A 5 -0.44 -29.63 5.59
N LYS A 6 -0.77 -29.46 4.29
CA LYS A 6 0.20 -29.65 3.19
C LYS A 6 0.94 -28.37 2.79
N LEU A 7 0.50 -27.20 3.25
CA LEU A 7 1.08 -25.90 2.92
C LEU A 7 1.18 -25.04 4.17
N ILE A 8 2.38 -24.61 4.50
CA ILE A 8 2.66 -23.84 5.71
C ILE A 8 3.24 -22.48 5.32
N PHE A 9 2.70 -21.43 5.94
CA PHE A 9 3.21 -20.07 5.84
C PHE A 9 3.76 -19.65 7.21
N PRO A 10 5.08 -19.44 7.33
CA PRO A 10 5.65 -18.70 8.43
C PRO A 10 5.01 -17.31 8.57
N ASN A 11 4.87 -16.81 9.81
CA ASN A 11 4.20 -15.54 10.08
C ASN A 11 4.86 -14.34 9.38
N ASN A 12 6.17 -14.36 9.21
CA ASN A 12 6.92 -13.35 8.46
C ASN A 12 6.59 -13.42 6.97
N THR A 13 6.54 -14.60 6.36
CA THR A 13 6.11 -14.76 4.96
C THR A 13 4.68 -14.24 4.76
N LEU A 14 3.76 -14.56 5.67
CA LEU A 14 2.38 -14.08 5.56
C LEU A 14 2.30 -12.54 5.61
N ARG A 15 3.09 -11.90 6.48
CA ARG A 15 3.21 -10.44 6.53
C ARG A 15 3.73 -9.87 5.22
N ASP A 16 4.77 -10.46 4.64
CA ASP A 16 5.31 -10.01 3.36
C ASP A 16 4.29 -10.13 2.22
N ILE A 17 3.49 -11.21 2.19
CA ILE A 17 2.40 -11.35 1.22
C ILE A 17 1.39 -10.21 1.39
N ILE A 18 1.04 -9.86 2.62
CA ILE A 18 0.09 -8.77 2.91
C ILE A 18 0.67 -7.42 2.47
N GLU A 19 1.89 -7.11 2.87
CA GLU A 19 2.49 -5.78 2.66
C GLU A 19 2.91 -5.53 1.21
N ASN A 20 3.47 -6.55 0.54
CA ASN A 20 4.13 -6.41 -0.75
C ASN A 20 3.29 -6.91 -1.92
N TYR A 21 2.27 -7.75 -1.69
CA TYR A 21 1.48 -8.39 -2.75
C TYR A 21 -0.04 -8.18 -2.64
N ALA A 22 -0.55 -7.70 -1.50
CA ALA A 22 -1.99 -7.59 -1.22
C ALA A 22 -2.36 -6.34 -0.39
N ARG A 23 -1.86 -5.15 -0.77
CA ARG A 23 -2.18 -3.88 -0.10
C ARG A 23 -3.61 -3.42 -0.41
N GLU A 24 -4.56 -3.81 0.43
CA GLU A 24 -5.94 -3.36 0.40
C GLU A 24 -6.55 -3.34 1.81
N ALA A 25 -7.70 -2.68 1.97
CA ALA A 25 -8.42 -2.67 3.25
C ALA A 25 -9.11 -4.01 3.59
N GLY A 26 -9.36 -4.86 2.59
CA GLY A 26 -9.97 -6.18 2.74
C GLY A 26 -8.94 -7.32 2.68
N VAL A 27 -9.40 -8.52 2.31
CA VAL A 27 -8.56 -9.72 2.16
C VAL A 27 -8.74 -10.45 0.83
N ARG A 28 -9.48 -9.87 -0.12
CA ARG A 28 -9.74 -10.43 -1.44
C ARG A 28 -8.45 -10.64 -2.25
N ASN A 29 -7.54 -9.66 -2.26
CA ASN A 29 -6.27 -9.80 -2.94
C ASN A 29 -5.35 -10.77 -2.21
N LEU A 30 -5.36 -10.76 -0.87
CA LEU A 30 -4.62 -11.74 -0.06
C LEU A 30 -5.06 -13.18 -0.40
N GLU A 31 -6.37 -13.43 -0.43
CA GLU A 31 -6.96 -14.70 -0.81
C GLU A 31 -6.52 -15.13 -2.22
N LYS A 32 -6.54 -14.22 -3.20
CA LYS A 32 -6.06 -14.51 -4.56
C LYS A 32 -4.58 -14.91 -4.59
N ARG A 33 -3.72 -14.24 -3.81
CA ARG A 33 -2.28 -14.56 -3.72
C ARG A 33 -2.07 -15.93 -3.07
N ILE A 34 -2.71 -16.19 -1.94
CA ILE A 34 -2.64 -17.49 -1.27
C ILE A 34 -3.13 -18.61 -2.19
N ALA A 35 -4.23 -18.40 -2.93
CA ALA A 35 -4.73 -19.37 -3.89
C ALA A 35 -3.75 -19.62 -5.06
N ALA A 36 -3.02 -18.61 -5.50
CA ALA A 36 -1.98 -18.77 -6.53
C ALA A 36 -0.80 -19.61 -6.02
N ILE A 37 -0.34 -19.34 -4.79
CA ILE A 37 0.71 -20.13 -4.12
C ILE A 37 0.25 -21.58 -3.96
N ALA A 38 -0.98 -21.79 -3.48
CA ALA A 38 -1.55 -23.12 -3.29
C ALA A 38 -1.62 -23.93 -4.58
N ARG A 39 -1.97 -23.30 -5.72
CA ARG A 39 -1.97 -23.96 -7.04
C ARG A 39 -0.56 -24.37 -7.47
N LYS A 40 0.44 -23.51 -7.30
CA LYS A 40 1.85 -23.83 -7.61
C LYS A 40 2.41 -24.91 -6.68
N ALA A 41 2.07 -24.86 -5.39
CA ALA A 41 2.48 -25.87 -4.43
C ALA A 41 1.86 -27.25 -4.76
N ALA A 42 0.59 -27.29 -5.16
CA ALA A 42 -0.05 -28.52 -5.62
C ALA A 42 0.66 -29.12 -6.85
N LEU A 43 1.11 -28.28 -7.80
CA LEU A 43 1.90 -28.72 -8.95
C LEU A 43 3.23 -29.33 -8.50
N LYS A 44 3.99 -28.66 -7.61
CA LYS A 44 5.25 -29.20 -7.06
C LYS A 44 5.06 -30.55 -6.38
N ILE A 45 3.95 -30.75 -5.65
CA ILE A 45 3.64 -32.05 -5.01
C ILE A 45 3.41 -33.13 -6.07
N LEU A 46 2.70 -32.81 -7.15
CA LEU A 46 2.49 -33.75 -8.27
C LEU A 46 3.80 -34.10 -8.99
N GLU A 47 4.75 -33.16 -9.02
CA GLU A 47 6.10 -33.34 -9.58
C GLU A 47 7.05 -34.08 -8.62
N GLY A 48 6.58 -34.46 -7.41
CA GLY A 48 7.31 -35.30 -6.46
C GLY A 48 7.81 -34.59 -5.20
N ALA A 49 7.47 -33.31 -5.00
CA ALA A 49 7.79 -32.62 -3.75
C ALA A 49 7.02 -33.23 -2.57
N ARG A 50 7.71 -33.44 -1.44
CA ARG A 50 7.13 -34.05 -0.25
C ARG A 50 6.43 -32.98 0.62
N PRO A 51 5.14 -33.15 0.96
CA PRO A 51 4.47 -32.27 1.90
C PRO A 51 4.95 -32.50 3.36
N PRO A 52 4.86 -31.48 4.24
CA PRO A 52 4.36 -30.13 3.96
C PRO A 52 5.34 -29.29 3.16
N ILE A 53 4.82 -28.44 2.25
CA ILE A 53 5.61 -27.39 1.61
C ILE A 53 5.53 -26.17 2.51
N GLU A 54 6.66 -25.76 3.05
CA GLU A 54 6.82 -24.48 3.73
C GLU A 54 7.23 -23.42 2.72
N VAL A 55 6.51 -22.30 2.68
CA VAL A 55 6.80 -21.18 1.77
C VAL A 55 7.50 -20.08 2.56
N THR A 56 8.78 -19.88 2.31
CA THR A 56 9.58 -18.84 2.96
C THR A 56 9.49 -17.51 2.20
N GLN A 57 10.06 -16.45 2.75
CA GLN A 57 10.10 -15.13 2.12
C GLN A 57 10.89 -15.15 0.79
N GLU A 58 11.95 -15.95 0.73
CA GLU A 58 12.81 -16.10 -0.45
C GLU A 58 12.07 -16.77 -1.61
N ASP A 59 11.15 -17.68 -1.30
CA ASP A 59 10.34 -18.37 -2.29
C ASP A 59 9.28 -17.45 -2.95
N LEU A 60 8.93 -16.31 -2.34
CA LEU A 60 7.81 -15.49 -2.80
C LEU A 60 7.96 -14.98 -4.23
N ASP A 61 9.18 -14.67 -4.66
CA ASP A 61 9.44 -14.25 -6.05
C ASP A 61 9.16 -15.40 -7.04
N ASP A 62 9.55 -16.62 -6.70
CA ASP A 62 9.25 -17.80 -7.52
C ASP A 62 7.74 -18.10 -7.60
N TYR A 63 7.03 -17.89 -6.50
CA TYR A 63 5.60 -18.18 -6.43
C TYR A 63 4.72 -17.06 -7.02
N LEU A 64 4.99 -15.80 -6.71
CA LEU A 64 4.14 -14.66 -7.04
C LEU A 64 4.77 -13.69 -8.05
N GLY A 65 6.07 -13.83 -8.34
CA GLY A 65 6.86 -12.84 -9.07
C GLY A 65 7.31 -11.70 -8.16
N LYS A 66 7.84 -10.65 -8.80
CA LYS A 66 8.33 -9.47 -8.09
C LYS A 66 7.23 -8.81 -7.25
N PRO A 67 7.57 -8.23 -6.09
CA PRO A 67 6.67 -7.41 -5.29
C PRO A 67 5.88 -6.41 -6.13
N LEU A 68 4.57 -6.31 -5.89
CA LEU A 68 3.68 -5.38 -6.59
C LEU A 68 3.67 -4.00 -5.95
N PHE A 69 3.89 -3.97 -4.64
CA PHE A 69 3.90 -2.75 -3.84
C PHE A 69 5.28 -2.62 -3.21
N GLU A 70 5.87 -1.45 -3.39
CA GLU A 70 7.01 -1.04 -2.57
C GLU A 70 6.49 -0.28 -1.35
N THR A 71 7.24 -0.33 -0.25
CA THR A 71 7.00 0.56 0.88
C THR A 71 7.28 1.98 0.41
N GLU A 72 6.23 2.76 0.17
CA GLU A 72 6.37 4.18 -0.14
C GLU A 72 7.03 4.86 1.06
N LYS A 73 8.18 5.49 0.84
CA LYS A 73 8.79 6.32 1.87
C LYS A 73 7.93 7.55 2.02
N ALA A 74 7.39 7.75 3.23
CA ALA A 74 6.71 8.99 3.57
C ALA A 74 7.65 10.18 3.26
N ILE A 75 7.16 11.12 2.45
CA ILE A 75 7.89 12.35 2.14
C ILE A 75 7.95 13.16 3.44
N LYS A 76 9.16 13.54 3.85
CA LYS A 76 9.40 14.29 5.08
C LYS A 76 10.20 15.55 4.76
N GLY A 77 9.81 16.67 5.36
CA GLY A 77 10.48 17.94 5.17
C GLY A 77 9.64 19.10 5.69
N VAL A 78 10.25 20.29 5.72
CA VAL A 78 9.51 21.53 6.03
C VAL A 78 8.44 21.74 4.95
N GLY A 79 7.20 21.97 5.38
CA GLY A 79 6.08 22.16 4.47
C GLY A 79 5.43 20.87 3.97
N VAL A 80 5.82 19.69 4.47
CA VAL A 80 5.18 18.42 4.12
C VAL A 80 4.50 17.82 5.34
N ILE A 81 3.22 17.48 5.22
CA ILE A 81 2.44 16.78 6.25
C ILE A 81 1.72 15.57 5.67
N THR A 82 1.46 14.57 6.51
CA THR A 82 0.64 13.41 6.14
C THR A 82 -0.82 13.66 6.54
N GLY A 83 -1.68 13.84 5.54
CA GLY A 83 -3.13 13.87 5.71
C GLY A 83 -3.74 12.47 5.62
N LEU A 84 -4.92 12.32 6.21
CA LEU A 84 -5.75 11.12 6.06
C LEU A 84 -6.92 11.47 5.14
N ALA A 85 -7.17 10.61 4.16
CA ALA A 85 -8.27 10.77 3.21
C ALA A 85 -9.13 9.51 3.17
N TRP A 86 -10.41 9.70 2.88
CA TRP A 86 -11.33 8.61 2.61
C TRP A 86 -11.58 8.50 1.11
N THR A 87 -11.34 7.32 0.54
CA THR A 87 -11.58 7.03 -0.87
C THR A 87 -12.64 5.93 -0.99
N ALA A 88 -13.13 5.70 -2.22
CA ALA A 88 -14.05 4.59 -2.50
C ALA A 88 -13.44 3.21 -2.15
N MET A 89 -12.11 3.11 -2.08
CA MET A 89 -11.38 1.88 -1.75
C MET A 89 -11.00 1.77 -0.26
N GLY A 90 -11.41 2.74 0.57
CA GLY A 90 -11.09 2.81 2.00
C GLY A 90 -10.24 4.03 2.37
N GLY A 91 -9.75 4.02 3.61
CA GLY A 91 -8.85 5.06 4.12
C GLY A 91 -7.48 5.00 3.44
N THR A 92 -6.94 6.15 3.06
CA THR A 92 -5.59 6.30 2.51
C THR A 92 -4.88 7.47 3.16
N THR A 93 -3.54 7.44 3.16
CA THR A 93 -2.71 8.56 3.57
C THR A 93 -2.31 9.37 2.33
N LEU A 94 -2.40 10.70 2.40
CA LEU A 94 -1.96 11.61 1.35
C LEU A 94 -0.88 12.55 1.89
N SER A 95 0.17 12.78 1.11
CA SER A 95 1.15 13.83 1.41
C SER A 95 0.60 15.17 0.94
N VAL A 96 0.43 16.13 1.86
CA VAL A 96 0.09 17.52 1.55
C VAL A 96 1.36 18.35 1.64
N GLU A 97 1.66 19.07 0.56
CA GLU A 97 2.90 19.83 0.42
C GLU A 97 2.59 21.31 0.25
N ALA A 98 3.36 22.16 0.93
CA ALA A 98 3.28 23.60 0.88
C ALA A 98 4.69 24.20 0.83
N ILE A 99 4.93 25.08 -0.15
CA ILE A 99 6.21 25.76 -0.33
C ILE A 99 6.01 27.26 -0.50
N CYS A 100 6.86 28.06 0.16
CA CYS A 100 6.94 29.49 -0.06
C CYS A 100 8.01 29.77 -1.14
N ILE A 101 7.57 30.25 -2.31
CA ILE A 101 8.48 30.55 -3.44
C ILE A 101 9.05 31.97 -3.33
N HIS A 102 8.23 32.95 -2.98
CA HIS A 102 8.63 34.34 -2.80
C HIS A 102 7.67 35.08 -1.85
N ASN A 103 8.15 36.12 -1.19
CA ASN A 103 7.40 36.92 -0.21
C ASN A 103 6.98 38.32 -0.71
N TYR A 104 7.30 38.65 -1.96
CA TYR A 104 7.09 40.00 -2.50
C TYR A 104 5.63 40.32 -2.86
N THR A 105 4.83 39.30 -3.16
CA THR A 105 3.42 39.44 -3.56
C THR A 105 2.54 38.49 -2.76
N ARG A 106 1.37 38.98 -2.36
CA ARG A 106 0.34 38.12 -1.77
C ARG A 106 -0.18 37.20 -2.85
N GLY A 107 -0.18 35.90 -2.58
CA GLY A 107 -0.67 34.89 -3.51
C GLY A 107 -0.68 33.52 -2.87
N PHE A 108 -1.68 32.73 -3.22
CA PHE A 108 -1.82 31.35 -2.79
C PHE A 108 -2.27 30.53 -3.99
N LYS A 109 -1.46 29.56 -4.41
CA LYS A 109 -1.73 28.73 -5.58
C LYS A 109 -1.96 27.30 -5.14
N LEU A 110 -3.11 26.77 -5.51
CA LEU A 110 -3.53 25.41 -5.20
C LEU A 110 -3.42 24.52 -6.44
N THR A 111 -2.89 23.31 -6.25
CA THR A 111 -2.68 22.30 -7.32
C THR A 111 -3.10 20.91 -6.83
N GLY A 112 -3.12 19.91 -7.72
CA GLY A 112 -3.45 18.53 -7.35
C GLY A 112 -4.93 18.15 -7.50
N GLN A 113 -5.65 18.82 -8.43
CA GLN A 113 -7.05 18.53 -8.75
C GLN A 113 -7.99 18.53 -7.53
N LEU A 114 -7.78 19.49 -6.63
CA LEU A 114 -8.61 19.65 -5.45
C LEU A 114 -10.06 19.96 -5.85
N GLY A 115 -11.02 19.34 -5.15
CA GLY A 115 -12.43 19.72 -5.23
C GLY A 115 -12.67 21.08 -4.57
N ASP A 116 -13.81 21.70 -4.85
CA ASP A 116 -14.08 23.08 -4.42
C ASP A 116 -14.11 23.23 -2.89
N VAL A 117 -14.66 22.24 -2.17
CA VAL A 117 -14.63 22.21 -0.69
C VAL A 117 -13.20 22.20 -0.13
N MET A 118 -12.29 21.49 -0.80
CA MET A 118 -10.89 21.41 -0.34
C MET A 118 -10.12 22.68 -0.69
N LYS A 119 -10.46 23.35 -1.81
CA LYS A 119 -9.92 24.68 -2.13
C LYS A 119 -10.34 25.72 -1.10
N GLU A 120 -11.63 25.75 -0.76
CA GLU A 120 -12.18 26.64 0.26
C GLU A 120 -11.52 26.41 1.63
N SER A 121 -11.40 25.14 2.06
CA SER A 121 -10.71 24.79 3.30
C SER A 121 -9.26 25.28 3.34
N ALA A 122 -8.53 25.14 2.23
CA ALA A 122 -7.16 25.61 2.14
C ALA A 122 -7.06 27.15 2.20
N GLU A 123 -7.99 27.89 1.58
CA GLU A 123 -8.05 29.35 1.68
C GLU A 123 -8.38 29.82 3.10
N ILE A 124 -9.30 29.14 3.81
CA ILE A 124 -9.62 29.44 5.21
C ILE A 124 -8.37 29.26 6.09
N ALA A 125 -7.66 28.14 5.94
CA ALA A 125 -6.43 27.87 6.68
C ALA A 125 -5.35 28.93 6.38
N TYR A 126 -5.19 29.32 5.12
CA TYR A 126 -4.25 30.38 4.73
C TYR A 126 -4.60 31.72 5.36
N ASN A 127 -5.88 32.11 5.35
CA ASN A 127 -6.34 33.35 5.96
C ASN A 127 -6.15 33.37 7.48
N TYR A 128 -6.37 32.26 8.16
CA TYR A 128 -6.15 32.14 9.61
C TYR A 128 -4.68 32.35 10.01
N ILE A 129 -3.73 31.89 9.18
CA ILE A 129 -2.30 32.10 9.45
C ILE A 129 -1.88 33.57 9.18
N MET A 130 -2.60 34.26 8.30
CA MET A 130 -2.31 35.65 7.90
C MET A 130 -2.98 36.72 8.78
N SER A 131 -3.93 36.34 9.63
CA SER A 131 -4.59 37.22 10.61
C SER A 131 -3.74 37.42 11.86
#